data_AF-A0A397FCT4-F1
#
_entry.id   AF-A0A397FCT4-F1
#
_cell.length_a   1.000
_cell.length_b   1.000
_cell.length_c   1.000
_cell.angle_alpha   90.00
_cell.angle_beta   90.00
_cell.angle_gamma   90.00
#
_symmetry.space_group_name_H-M   'P 1'
#
loop_
_entity.id
_entity.type
_entity.pdbx_description
1 polymer ?
#
loop_
_entity_poly.entity_id
_entity_poly.type
_entity_poly.pdbx_seq_one_letter_code
_entity_poly.pdbx_strand_id
1 'polypeptide(L)'
;DSWTVECDNAQQCQASDKDCHTSGIPSWGRDELVRLRHLVSGKYLRTDHGVRFDQSNCPRCPIIGQQEVNAGPSGDAKALWFAGEGIYMGGSD
;
A
#
# COMPACT_ATOMS: atom_id res chain seq x y z
N ASP A 1 -10.06 9.38 -8.99
CA ASP A 1 -9.42 8.16 -8.48
C ASP A 1 -7.91 8.30 -8.53
N SER A 2 -7.34 9.04 -7.59
CA SER A 2 -5.91 9.36 -7.60
C SER A 2 -5.36 9.17 -6.19
N TRP A 3 -4.18 8.56 -6.11
CA TRP A 3 -3.54 8.18 -4.85
C TRP A 3 -2.08 8.61 -4.88
N THR A 4 -1.58 9.08 -3.75
CA THR A 4 -0.17 9.32 -3.50
C THR A 4 0.41 8.10 -2.82
N VAL A 5 1.53 7.60 -3.34
CA VAL A 5 2.35 6.57 -2.69
C VAL A 5 3.34 7.28 -1.77
N GLU A 6 3.26 7.00 -0.48
CA GLU A 6 4.14 7.56 0.54
C GLU A 6 5.01 6.43 1.12
N CYS A 7 6.31 6.43 0.84
CA CYS A 7 7.23 5.44 1.40
C CYS A 7 7.45 5.69 2.90
N ASP A 8 7.40 4.65 3.73
CA ASP A 8 7.56 4.78 5.20
C ASP A 8 9.03 5.05 5.60
N ASN A 9 9.99 4.69 4.74
CA ASN A 9 11.41 4.89 4.96
C ASN A 9 11.98 5.94 4.01
N ALA A 10 12.48 7.04 4.55
CA ALA A 10 13.46 7.86 3.85
C ALA A 10 14.74 7.00 3.64
N GLN A 11 15.05 6.65 2.38
CA GLN A 11 16.21 5.85 1.91
C GLN A 11 16.13 4.34 2.25
N GLN A 12 16.44 3.34 1.40
CA GLN A 12 17.39 3.17 0.30
C GLN A 12 16.96 1.97 -0.59
N CYS A 13 17.14 2.11 -1.91
CA CYS A 13 17.56 1.12 -2.91
C CYS A 13 17.38 -0.40 -2.63
N GLN A 14 16.73 -1.10 -3.56
CA GLN A 14 16.70 -2.57 -3.65
C GLN A 14 18.10 -3.18 -3.84
N ALA A 15 18.23 -4.47 -3.51
CA ALA A 15 19.45 -5.22 -3.23
C ALA A 15 20.50 -5.40 -4.37
N SER A 16 20.41 -4.65 -5.48
CA SER A 16 21.31 -4.76 -6.65
C SER A 16 22.02 -3.47 -7.08
N ASP A 17 21.91 -2.37 -6.35
CA ASP A 17 22.39 -1.07 -6.84
C ASP A 17 23.91 -0.87 -6.77
N LYS A 18 24.50 -0.55 -7.93
CA LYS A 18 25.85 0.06 -8.07
C LYS A 18 25.71 1.53 -8.44
N ASP A 19 24.82 2.20 -7.73
CA ASP A 19 24.20 3.52 -7.90
C ASP A 19 22.77 3.48 -8.44
N CYS A 20 21.90 4.16 -7.70
CA CYS A 20 20.55 4.61 -8.02
C CYS A 20 20.57 5.53 -9.27
N HIS A 21 21.03 4.98 -10.39
CA HIS A 21 21.68 5.64 -11.52
C HIS A 21 20.75 6.35 -12.49
N THR A 22 19.82 7.16 -12.02
CA THR A 22 19.40 8.37 -12.76
C THR A 22 18.49 9.24 -11.90
N SER A 23 19.09 10.30 -11.35
CA SER A 23 18.46 11.55 -10.92
C SER A 23 17.22 11.46 -10.03
N GLY A 24 17.42 11.20 -8.73
CA GLY A 24 16.74 11.96 -7.66
C GLY A 24 15.25 11.72 -7.42
N ILE A 25 14.64 10.69 -8.01
CA ILE A 25 13.25 10.30 -7.71
C ILE A 25 13.27 8.98 -6.92
N PRO A 26 12.72 8.93 -5.70
CA PRO A 26 12.55 7.68 -4.96
C PRO A 26 11.65 6.73 -5.76
N SER A 27 12.20 5.59 -6.20
CA SER A 27 11.41 4.51 -6.79
C SER A 27 10.92 3.56 -5.69
N TRP A 28 9.66 3.14 -5.78
CA TRP A 28 9.08 2.13 -4.88
C TRP A 28 9.47 0.74 -5.36
N GLY A 29 10.11 -0.04 -4.49
CA GLY A 29 10.50 -1.43 -4.73
C GLY A 29 9.51 -2.47 -4.19
N ARG A 30 9.75 -3.75 -4.52
CA ARG A 30 9.02 -4.87 -3.89
C ARG A 30 9.30 -4.91 -2.39
N ASP A 31 8.35 -5.42 -1.61
CA ASP A 31 8.51 -5.64 -0.16
C ASP A 31 8.75 -4.35 0.66
N GLU A 32 8.83 -3.20 0.00
CA GLU A 32 8.93 -1.90 0.65
C GLU A 32 7.57 -1.46 1.18
N LEU A 33 7.60 -1.05 2.45
CA LEU A 33 6.44 -0.53 3.14
C LEU A 33 6.07 0.86 2.62
N VAL A 34 4.85 0.96 2.13
CA VAL A 34 4.24 2.18 1.63
C VAL A 34 2.89 2.42 2.29
N ARG A 35 2.47 3.68 2.26
CA ARG A 35 1.08 4.08 2.49
C ARG A 35 0.49 4.60 1.20
N LEU A 36 -0.80 4.35 1.01
CA LEU A 36 -1.55 4.85 -0.12
C LEU A 36 -2.53 5.90 0.39
N ARG A 37 -2.29 7.17 0.04
CA ARG A 37 -3.14 8.29 0.47
C ARG A 37 -4.03 8.77 -0.68
N HIS A 38 -5.34 8.77 -0.47
CA HIS A 38 -6.27 9.26 -1.47
C HIS A 38 -6.12 10.77 -1.64
N LEU A 39 -5.90 11.22 -2.88
CA LEU A 39 -5.50 12.60 -3.16
C LEU A 39 -6.54 13.63 -2.71
N VAL A 40 -7.83 13.34 -2.91
CA VAL A 40 -8.91 14.30 -2.65
C VAL A 40 -9.31 14.32 -1.17
N SER A 41 -9.46 13.14 -0.55
CA SER A 41 -9.92 13.06 0.85
C SER A 41 -8.77 13.15 1.86
N GLY A 42 -7.53 13.01 1.41
CA GLY A 42 -6.35 12.97 2.26
C GLY A 42 -6.28 11.76 3.20
N LYS A 43 -7.20 10.78 3.06
CA LYS A 43 -7.28 9.57 3.90
C LYS A 43 -6.41 8.45 3.34
N TYR A 44 -5.90 7.59 4.22
CA TYR A 44 -5.06 6.45 3.88
C TYR A 44 -5.89 5.18 3.68
N LEU A 45 -5.52 4.38 2.68
CA LEU A 45 -6.00 3.01 2.51
C LEU A 45 -5.54 2.18 3.71
N ARG A 46 -6.48 1.53 4.39
CA ARG A 46 -6.19 0.79 5.61
C ARG A 46 -7.04 -0.46 5.75
N THR A 47 -6.56 -1.38 6.58
CA THR A 47 -7.25 -2.60 6.96
C THR A 47 -6.88 -3.04 8.37
N ASP A 48 -7.76 -3.76 9.07
CA ASP A 48 -7.51 -4.26 10.43
C ASP A 48 -7.67 -5.79 10.46
N HIS A 49 -6.60 -6.51 10.82
CA HIS A 49 -6.61 -7.98 10.84
C HIS A 49 -7.59 -8.56 11.85
N GLY A 50 -7.99 -7.79 12.87
CA GLY A 50 -9.00 -8.18 13.84
C GLY A 50 -10.44 -8.02 13.35
N VAL A 51 -10.66 -7.31 12.23
CA VAL A 51 -12.01 -7.00 11.73
C VAL A 51 -12.28 -7.79 10.46
N ARG A 52 -13.22 -8.73 10.56
CA ARG A 52 -13.69 -9.55 9.43
C ARG A 52 -15.19 -9.46 9.30
N PHE A 53 -15.67 -9.60 8.06
CA PHE A 53 -17.09 -9.73 7.82
C PHE A 53 -17.58 -11.07 8.33
N ASP A 54 -18.65 -11.04 9.09
CA ASP A 54 -19.37 -12.21 9.57
C ASP A 54 -20.88 -11.94 9.56
N GLN A 55 -21.66 -12.93 9.99
CA GLN A 55 -23.12 -12.80 9.97
C GLN A 55 -23.65 -11.77 10.98
N SER A 56 -22.84 -11.36 11.97
CA SER A 56 -23.22 -10.39 13.00
C SER A 56 -23.08 -8.94 12.52
N ASN A 57 -22.05 -8.64 11.74
CA ASN A 57 -21.78 -7.30 11.22
C ASN A 57 -22.19 -7.13 9.73
N CYS A 58 -22.45 -8.23 9.03
CA CYS A 58 -22.93 -8.25 7.65
C CYS A 58 -23.98 -9.37 7.46
N PRO A 59 -25.25 -9.13 7.77
CA PRO A 59 -26.29 -10.15 7.59
C PRO A 59 -26.45 -10.55 6.12
N ARG A 60 -26.35 -11.86 5.84
CA ARG A 60 -26.40 -12.45 4.48
C ARG A 60 -25.20 -12.01 3.62
N CYS A 61 -24.03 -11.89 4.23
CA CYS A 61 -22.82 -11.46 3.53
C CYS A 61 -22.33 -12.51 2.51
N PRO A 62 -22.10 -12.15 1.25
CA PRO A 62 -21.42 -13.02 0.30
C PRO A 62 -19.91 -13.13 0.54
N ILE A 63 -19.36 -12.29 1.43
CA ILE A 63 -17.92 -12.13 1.69
C ILE A 63 -17.52 -12.48 3.12
N ILE A 64 -18.26 -13.39 3.78
CA ILE A 64 -17.92 -13.87 5.13
C ILE A 64 -16.45 -14.33 5.18
N GLY A 65 -15.75 -13.90 6.22
CA GLY A 65 -14.34 -14.21 6.48
C GLY A 65 -13.35 -13.26 5.81
N GLN A 66 -13.79 -12.40 4.88
CA GLN A 66 -12.93 -11.38 4.28
C GLN A 66 -12.68 -10.23 5.27
N GLN A 67 -11.50 -9.62 5.13
CA GLN A 67 -11.08 -8.48 5.94
C GLN A 67 -11.63 -7.18 5.34
N GLU A 68 -12.07 -6.24 6.18
CA GLU A 68 -12.51 -4.93 5.72
C GLU A 68 -11.31 -4.11 5.20
N VAL A 69 -11.48 -3.46 4.05
CA VAL A 69 -10.57 -2.42 3.55
C VAL A 69 -11.34 -1.11 3.49
N ASN A 70 -10.81 -0.07 4.15
CA ASN A 70 -11.47 1.23 4.24
C ASN A 70 -10.45 2.38 4.12
N ALA A 71 -10.92 3.63 4.25
CA ALA A 71 -10.08 4.83 4.23
C ALA A 71 -10.18 5.61 5.55
N GLY A 72 -9.05 5.80 6.24
CA GLY A 72 -8.99 6.51 7.53
C GLY A 72 -8.00 7.68 7.55
N PRO A 73 -8.12 8.61 8.50
CA PRO A 73 -7.23 9.78 8.57
C PRO A 73 -5.81 9.45 9.06
N SER A 74 -5.60 8.30 9.70
CA SER A 74 -4.34 7.93 10.35
C SER A 74 -3.46 7.08 9.45
N GLY A 75 -2.20 7.49 9.26
CA GLY A 75 -1.14 6.70 8.63
C GLY A 75 -0.46 5.74 9.62
N ASP A 76 -1.25 4.96 10.37
CA ASP A 76 -0.73 4.01 11.35
C ASP A 76 -0.32 2.67 10.70
N ALA A 77 0.07 1.69 11.51
CA ALA A 77 0.47 0.37 11.02
C ALA A 77 -0.63 -0.35 10.20
N LYS A 78 -1.90 0.02 10.39
CA LYS A 78 -3.03 -0.54 9.62
C LYS A 78 -3.11 0.03 8.21
N ALA A 79 -2.36 1.08 7.91
CA ALA A 79 -2.27 1.71 6.60
C ALA A 79 -0.99 1.34 5.84
N LEU A 80 -0.17 0.43 6.37
CA LEU A 80 1.05 -0.05 5.72
C LEU A 80 0.74 -1.20 4.78
N TRP A 81 1.29 -1.09 3.57
CA TRP A 81 1.16 -2.08 2.50
C TRP A 81 2.53 -2.33 1.88
N PHE A 82 2.67 -3.47 1.22
CA PHE A 82 3.80 -3.75 0.35
C PHE A 82 3.29 -4.51 -0.87
N ALA A 83 3.99 -4.39 -2.00
CA ALA A 83 3.75 -5.27 -3.14
C ALA A 83 4.43 -6.61 -2.84
N GLY A 84 3.66 -7.65 -2.56
CA GLY A 84 4.20 -9.01 -2.38
C GLY A 84 4.48 -9.69 -3.73
N GLU A 85 3.57 -9.56 -4.69
CA GLU A 85 3.66 -10.14 -6.03
C GLU A 85 3.62 -9.07 -7.13
N GLY A 86 4.23 -9.34 -8.29
CA GLY A 86 4.22 -8.38 -9.41
C GLY A 86 5.11 -8.78 -10.60
N ILE A 87 4.82 -8.19 -11.76
CA ILE A 87 5.67 -8.23 -12.95
C ILE A 87 6.10 -6.79 -13.24
N TYR A 88 7.41 -6.53 -13.24
CA TYR A 88 7.95 -5.22 -13.59
C TYR A 88 8.17 -5.16 -15.10
N MET A 89 7.53 -4.20 -15.76
CA MET A 89 7.81 -3.92 -17.16
C MET A 89 9.00 -2.97 -17.22
N GLY A 90 10.11 -3.42 -17.81
CA GLY A 90 11.24 -2.55 -18.09
C GLY A 90 10.83 -1.46 -19.08
N GLY A 91 11.25 -0.22 -18.83
CA GLY A 91 11.12 0.84 -19.81
C GLY A 91 11.96 0.51 -21.03
N SER A 92 11.37 0.60 -22.23
CA SER A 92 12.14 0.70 -23.45
C SER A 92 12.82 2.08 -23.45
N ASP A 93 14.14 2.11 -23.27
CA ASP A 93 14.96 3.28 -23.60
C ASP A 93 14.84 3.65 -25.08
#